data_AF-A0A7K0MVA5-F1
#
_entry.id   AF-A0A7K0MVA5-F1
#
_cell.length_a   1.000
_cell.length_b   1.000
_cell.length_c   1.000
_cell.angle_alpha   90.00
_cell.angle_beta   90.00
_cell.angle_gamma   90.00
#
_symmetry.space_group_name_H-M   'P 1'
#
loop_
_entity.id
_entity.type
_entity.pdbx_description
1 polymer ?
#
loop_
_entity_poly.entity_id
_entity_poly.type
_entity_poly.pdbx_seq_one_letter_code
_entity_poly.pdbx_strand_id
1 'polypeptide(L)' 'IFIAIFEFIYSITDKPMRFVQRFIPPLRIGGVALDLSFIVLLIAINIAQTAIHVIL' A
#
# COMPACT_ATOMS: atom_id res chain seq x y z
N ILE A 1 -15.13 10.69 -17.02
CA ILE A 1 -13.81 10.15 -17.45
C ILE A 1 -12.85 10.13 -16.25
N PHE A 2 -12.50 11.27 -15.65
CA PHE A 2 -11.56 11.32 -14.51
C PHE A 2 -11.96 10.44 -13.31
N ILE A 3 -13.24 10.44 -12.90
CA ILE A 3 -13.72 9.61 -11.79
C ILE A 3 -13.46 8.11 -12.04
N ALA A 4 -13.73 7.63 -13.26
CA ALA A 4 -13.51 6.22 -13.61
C ALA A 4 -12.02 5.83 -13.55
N ILE A 5 -11.11 6.74 -13.92
CA ILE A 5 -9.67 6.52 -13.79
C ILE A 5 -9.27 6.43 -12.31
N PHE A 6 -9.75 7.37 -11.49
CA PHE A 6 -9.47 7.35 -10.05
C PHE A 6 -10.02 6.08 -9.40
N GLU A 7 -11.26 5.71 -9.69
CA GLU A 7 -11.88 4.50 -9.15
C GLU A 7 -11.11 3.24 -9.55
N PHE A 8 -10.64 3.17 -10.80
CA PHE A 8 -9.78 2.09 -11.25
C PHE A 8 -8.46 2.04 -10.46
N ILE A 9 -7.76 3.17 -10.34
CA ILE A 9 -6.49 3.25 -9.58
C ILE A 9 -6.70 2.85 -8.12
N TYR A 10 -7.76 3.37 -7.46
CA TYR A 10 -8.06 3.05 -6.07
C TYR A 10 -8.48 1.58 -5.90
N SER A 11 -9.21 0.99 -6.86
CA SER A 11 -9.56 -0.43 -6.79
C SER A 11 -8.34 -1.35 -6.75
N ILE A 12 -7.28 -0.96 -7.46
CA ILE A 12 -6.01 -1.69 -7.50
C ILE A 12 -5.16 -1.37 -6.28
N THR A 13 -5.12 -0.11 -5.85
CA THR A 13 -4.21 0.36 -4.79
C THR A 13 -4.74 0.07 -3.37
N ASP A 14 -6.05 0.17 -3.17
CA ASP A 14 -6.68 -0.07 -1.87
C ASP A 14 -6.63 -1.55 -1.47
N LYS A 15 -6.66 -2.46 -2.44
CA LYS A 15 -6.63 -3.91 -2.19
C LYS A 15 -5.33 -4.36 -1.49
N PRO A 16 -4.12 -4.06 -2.00
CA PRO A 16 -2.86 -4.37 -1.31
C PRO A 16 -2.71 -3.56 -0.01
N MET A 17 -3.14 -2.29 0.03
CA MET A 17 -3.11 -1.51 1.26
C MET A 17 -3.92 -2.17 2.37
N ARG A 18 -5.19 -2.53 2.09
CA ARG A 18 -6.06 -3.25 3.02
C ARG A 18 -5.51 -4.62 3.41
N PHE A 19 -4.75 -5.28 2.53
CA PHE A 19 -4.09 -6.52 2.88
C PHE A 19 -3.01 -6.29 3.94
N VAL A 20 -2.14 -5.31 3.77
CA VAL A 20 -1.08 -4.99 4.75
C VAL A 20 -1.69 -4.49 6.07
N GLN A 21 -2.75 -3.68 6.01
CA GLN A 21 -3.46 -3.18 7.19
C GLN A 21 -4.06 -4.30 8.07
N ARG A 22 -4.28 -5.51 7.53
CA ARG A 22 -4.68 -6.68 8.35
C ARG A 22 -3.59 -7.13 9.32
N PHE A 23 -2.33 -6.88 8.97
CA PHE A 23 -1.17 -7.29 9.77
C PHE A 23 -0.56 -6.12 10.54
N ILE A 24 -0.59 -4.92 9.95
CA ILE A 24 0.00 -3.70 10.51
C ILE A 24 -1.13 -2.65 10.60
N PRO A 25 -1.94 -2.70 11.67
CA PRO A 25 -3.03 -1.76 11.83
C PRO A 25 -2.51 -0.34 12.08
N PRO A 26 -3.29 0.71 11.74
CA PRO A 26 -2.89 2.09 12.01
C PRO A 26 -2.63 2.30 13.49
N LEU A 27 -1.46 2.88 13.81
CA LEU A 27 -1.08 3.16 15.19
C LEU A 27 -1.70 4.48 15.61
N ARG A 28 -2.58 4.42 16.61
CA ARG A 28 -3.19 5.62 17.20
C ARG A 28 -2.29 6.15 18.29
N ILE A 29 -1.79 7.37 18.10
CA ILE A 29 -0.99 8.09 19.10
C ILE A 29 -1.75 9.38 19.44
N GLY A 30 -2.34 9.40 20.64
CA GLY A 30 -3.23 10.49 21.05
C GLY A 30 -4.46 10.59 20.13
N GLY A 31 -4.66 11.77 19.53
CA GLY A 31 -5.78 12.05 18.62
C GLY A 31 -5.51 11.75 17.14
N VAL A 32 -4.31 11.26 16.78
CA VAL A 32 -3.90 11.04 15.38
C VAL A 32 -3.67 9.55 15.13
N ALA A 33 -4.11 9.06 13.97
CA ALA A 33 -3.77 7.73 13.48
C ALA A 33 -2.62 7.84 12.47
N LEU A 34 -1.49 7.20 12.76
CA LEU A 34 -0.39 7.01 11.83
C LEU A 34 -0.61 5.71 11.07
N ASP A 35 -0.64 5.77 9.74
CA ASP A 35 -0.74 4.57 8.92
C ASP A 35 0.66 4.07 8.52
N LEU A 36 1.16 3.06 9.24
CA LEU A 36 2.45 2.43 8.96
C LEU A 36 2.37 1.45 7.79
N SER A 37 1.16 1.02 7.40
CA SER A 37 0.96 0.03 6.34
C SER A 37 1.42 0.55 4.98
N PHE A 38 1.32 1.86 4.74
CA PHE A 38 1.83 2.51 3.53
C PHE A 38 3.34 2.34 3.36
N ILE A 39 4.12 2.58 4.42
CA ILE A 39 5.58 2.45 4.39
C ILE A 39 5.98 0.99 4.14
N VAL A 40 5.29 0.06 4.79
CA VAL A 40 5.56 -1.38 4.62
C VAL A 40 5.24 -1.81 3.19
N LEU A 41 4.11 -1.38 2.64
CA LEU A 41 3.75 -1.69 1.26
C LEU A 41 4.77 -1.11 0.28
N LEU A 42 5.25 0.12 0.50
CA LEU A 42 6.28 0.75 -0.31
C LEU A 42 7.57 -0.08 -0.32
N ILE A 43 8.04 -0.53 0.85
CA ILE A 43 9.25 -1.36 0.96
C ILE A 43 9.04 -2.70 0.25
N ALA A 44 7.90 -3.35 0.46
CA ALA A 44 7.58 -4.63 -0.17
C ALA A 44 7.58 -4.53 -1.70
N ILE A 45 7.01 -3.44 -2.26
CA ILE A 45 7.02 -3.18 -3.70
C ILE A 45 8.44 -2.97 -4.21
N ASN A 46 9.27 -2.18 -3.51
CA ASN A 46 10.66 -1.97 -3.91
C ASN A 46 11.43 -3.31 -3.96
N ILE A 47 11.28 -4.15 -2.93
CA ILE A 47 11.91 -5.49 -2.89
C ILE A 47 11.40 -6.34 -4.06
N ALA A 48 10.10 -6.34 -4.33
CA ALA A 48 9.53 -7.10 -5.46
C ALA A 48 10.08 -6.61 -6.81
N GLN A 49 10.15 -5.29 -7.02
CA GLN A 49 10.74 -4.71 -8.23
C GLN A 49 12.21 -5.07 -8.39
N THR A 50 13.00 -4.99 -7.32
CA THR A 50 14.40 -5.41 -7.33
C THR A 50 14.53 -6.89 -7.67
N ALA A 51 13.71 -7.76 -7.04
CA ALA A 51 13.73 -9.19 -7.32
C ALA A 51 13.42 -9.47 -8.81
N ILE A 52 12.43 -8.79 -9.38
CA ILE A 52 12.09 -8.90 -10.81
C ILE A 52 13.29 -8.51 -11.69
N HIS A 53 13.93 -7.36 -11.43
CA HIS A 53 15.09 -6.91 -12.21
C HIS A 53 16.33 -7.77 -12.06
N VAL A 54 16.47 -8.50 -10.95
CA VAL A 54 17.61 -9.41 -10.73
C VAL A 54 17.38 -10.76 -11.42
N ILE A 55 16.13 -11.21 -11.52
CA ILE A 55 15.77 -12.53 -12.04
C ILE A 55 15.59 -12.52 -13.58
N LEU A 56 15.02 -11.44 -14.13
CA LEU A 56 14.78 -11.27 -15.57
C LEU A 56 15.91 -10.46 -16.22
#